data_AF-A0A7R7XPZ6-F1
#
_entry.id   AF-A0A7R7XPZ6-F1
#
_cell.length_a   1.000
_cell.length_b   1.000
_cell.length_c   1.000
_cell.angle_alpha   90.00
_cell.angle_beta   90.00
_cell.angle_gamma   90.00
#
_symmetry.space_group_name_H-M   'P 1'
#
loop_
_entity.id
_entity.type
_entity.pdbx_description
1 polymer ?
#
loop_
_entity_poly.entity_id
_entity_poly.type
_entity_poly.pdbx_seq_one_letter_code
_entity_poly.pdbx_strand_id
1 'polypeptide(L)'
;MALCLRQPIHITREVYNFEADRLTVNDIKDDGASPGVYDEEMKRIMLIITVSMCDLCIMLTDALALVYPQVLPTVRVPEQCLLLALEVQRVRGSLDAWYSGMQYHMSVFPVYQRSGGPAILFQNLLQIYFHSTRILLANYEIQMEVEFCLIQIQSQESISRNSTELQ
;
A
#
# COMPACT_ATOMS: atom_id res chain seq x y z
N MET A 1 19.66 26.50 0.12
CA MET A 1 18.91 25.37 0.72
C MET A 1 17.54 25.32 0.05
N ALA A 2 17.32 24.37 -0.85
CA ALA A 2 16.10 24.27 -1.64
C ALA A 2 15.15 23.26 -0.99
N LEU A 3 14.18 23.76 -0.20
CA LEU A 3 13.09 22.96 0.39
C LEU A 3 11.81 22.98 -0.48
N CYS A 4 11.87 23.53 -1.69
CA CYS A 4 10.71 23.72 -2.58
C CYS A 4 10.86 23.10 -3.96
N LEU A 5 11.90 22.28 -4.21
CA LEU A 5 11.91 21.40 -5.38
C LEU A 5 11.15 20.13 -4.97
N ARG A 6 9.88 20.02 -5.38
CA ARG A 6 9.09 18.77 -5.37
C ARG A 6 9.73 17.76 -6.33
N GLN A 7 10.97 17.35 -6.08
CA GLN A 7 11.37 16.01 -6.46
C GLN A 7 10.92 15.12 -5.32
N PRO A 8 9.77 14.44 -5.45
CA PRO A 8 9.47 13.34 -4.54
C PRO A 8 10.71 12.44 -4.45
N ILE A 9 11.24 12.27 -3.23
CA ILE A 9 12.24 11.24 -2.95
C ILE A 9 11.48 9.92 -3.10
N HIS A 10 11.46 9.40 -4.32
CA HIS A 10 10.90 8.10 -4.61
C HIS A 10 11.92 7.06 -4.18
N ILE A 11 11.77 6.53 -2.97
CA ILE A 11 12.42 5.29 -2.59
C ILE A 11 11.72 4.20 -3.39
N THR A 12 12.26 3.86 -4.56
CA THR A 12 11.74 2.77 -5.39
C THR A 12 12.22 1.43 -4.87
N ARG A 13 11.49 0.36 -5.20
CA ARG A 13 11.89 -1.03 -4.89
C ARG A 13 13.25 -1.42 -5.45
N GLU A 14 13.71 -0.72 -6.48
CA GLU A 14 15.02 -0.93 -7.10
C GLU A 14 16.18 -0.34 -6.27
N VAL A 15 15.91 0.71 -5.47
CA VAL A 15 16.91 1.45 -4.69
C VAL A 15 16.99 0.95 -3.24
N TYR A 16 15.93 0.30 -2.76
CA TYR A 16 15.86 -0.21 -1.39
C TYR A 16 15.51 -1.69 -1.37
N ASN A 17 16.25 -2.49 -0.59
CA ASN A 17 15.97 -3.92 -0.46
C ASN A 17 14.76 -4.15 0.47
N PHE A 18 13.57 -4.26 -0.12
CA PHE A 18 12.34 -4.57 0.62
C PHE A 18 12.25 -6.04 1.09
N GLU A 19 13.18 -6.90 0.66
CA GLU A 19 13.34 -8.28 1.16
C GLU A 19 14.30 -8.36 2.37
N ALA A 20 14.85 -7.22 2.81
CA ALA A 20 15.65 -7.16 4.04
C ALA A 20 14.78 -7.41 5.29
N ASP A 21 15.44 -7.75 6.40
CA ASP A 21 14.75 -8.00 7.67
C ASP A 21 13.87 -6.81 8.06
N ARG A 22 12.61 -7.11 8.38
CA ARG A 22 11.63 -6.10 8.78
C ARG A 22 11.98 -5.53 10.15
N LEU A 23 11.66 -4.25 10.34
CA LEU A 23 11.79 -3.60 11.64
C LEU A 23 10.91 -4.32 12.66
N THR A 24 11.53 -4.89 13.70
CA THR A 24 10.84 -5.59 14.77
C THR A 24 10.74 -4.73 16.02
N VAL A 25 9.88 -5.16 16.93
CA VAL A 25 9.73 -4.52 18.24
C VAL A 25 11.08 -4.49 19.00
N ASN A 26 11.90 -5.53 18.83
CA ASN A 26 13.17 -5.65 19.53
C ASN A 26 14.22 -4.64 19.03
N ASP A 27 14.11 -4.19 17.78
CA ASP A 27 15.05 -3.23 17.20
C ASP A 27 14.83 -1.80 17.73
N ILE A 28 13.61 -1.53 18.24
CA ILE A 28 13.21 -0.21 18.76
C ILE A 28 13.21 -0.21 20.30
N LYS A 29 13.21 -1.38 20.93
CA LYS A 29 13.10 -1.49 22.38
C LYS A 29 14.36 -0.93 23.04
N ASP A 30 14.21 0.21 23.69
CA ASP A 30 15.27 0.82 24.51
C ASP A 30 15.60 -0.10 25.70
N ASP A 31 16.89 -0.35 25.94
CA ASP A 31 17.40 -1.30 26.95
C ASP A 31 17.44 -0.70 28.37
N GLY A 32 16.83 0.48 28.55
CA GLY A 32 16.90 1.24 29.79
C GLY A 32 15.57 1.85 30.21
N ALA A 33 15.27 1.72 31.51
CA ALA A 33 14.22 2.46 32.22
C ALA A 33 14.60 3.95 32.33
N SER A 34 14.66 4.65 31.18
CA SER A 34 14.74 6.11 31.16
C SER A 34 13.40 6.68 31.65
N PRO A 35 13.39 7.71 32.52
CA PRO A 35 12.16 8.37 32.96
C PRO A 35 11.48 9.01 31.74
N GLY A 36 10.55 8.27 31.16
CA GLY A 36 9.90 8.61 29.90
C GLY A 36 8.58 9.34 30.10
N VAL A 37 8.14 10.03 29.05
CA VAL A 37 6.86 10.76 28.97
C VAL A 37 5.64 9.83 29.07
N TYR A 38 5.84 8.53 28.83
CA TYR A 38 4.79 7.51 28.79
C TYR A 38 5.13 6.35 29.72
N ASP A 39 4.10 5.78 30.32
CA ASP A 39 4.19 4.52 31.08
C ASP A 39 4.67 3.38 30.16
N GLU A 40 5.32 2.38 30.73
CA GLU A 40 5.89 1.24 29.99
C GLU A 40 4.87 0.51 29.11
N GLU A 41 3.61 0.45 29.54
CA GLU A 41 2.52 -0.13 28.76
C GLU A 41 2.22 0.70 27.50
N MET A 42 2.17 2.02 27.65
CA MET A 42 1.92 2.93 26.53
C MET A 42 3.10 2.95 25.56
N LYS A 43 4.35 2.90 26.07
CA LYS A 43 5.54 2.73 25.23
C LYS A 43 5.44 1.47 24.37
N ARG A 44 5.02 0.34 24.95
CA ARG A 44 4.84 -0.93 24.21
C ARG A 44 3.79 -0.81 23.11
N ILE A 45 2.64 -0.21 23.40
CA ILE A 45 1.57 0.00 22.40
C ILE A 45 2.08 0.89 21.27
N MET A 46 2.72 2.00 21.61
CA MET A 46 3.28 2.94 20.63
C MET A 46 4.30 2.26 19.72
N LEU A 47 5.15 1.41 20.28
CA LEU A 47 6.17 0.69 19.53
C LEU A 47 5.57 -0.34 18.56
N ILE A 48 4.51 -1.07 18.96
CA ILE A 48 3.77 -1.95 18.06
C ILE A 48 3.08 -1.17 16.94
N ILE A 49 2.49 -0.02 17.26
CA ILE A 49 1.89 0.88 16.28
C ILE A 49 2.96 1.37 15.28
N THR A 50 4.15 1.75 15.75
CA THR A 50 5.25 2.20 14.88
C THR A 50 5.70 1.09 13.94
N VAL A 51 5.92 -0.13 14.44
CA VAL A 51 6.24 -1.29 13.59
C VAL A 51 5.14 -1.53 12.56
N SER A 52 3.88 -1.49 12.99
CA SER A 52 2.73 -1.68 12.09
C SER A 52 2.63 -0.59 11.02
N MET A 53 2.97 0.66 11.37
CA MET A 53 3.07 1.78 10.42
C MET A 53 4.18 1.55 9.39
N CYS A 54 5.35 1.08 9.81
CA CYS A 54 6.44 0.74 8.89
C CYS A 54 6.02 -0.36 7.91
N ASP A 55 5.38 -1.42 8.40
CA ASP A 55 4.83 -2.48 7.54
C ASP A 55 3.78 -1.92 6.57
N LEU A 56 2.88 -1.04 7.02
CA LEU A 56 1.89 -0.40 6.15
C LEU A 56 2.54 0.44 5.06
N CYS A 57 3.59 1.20 5.38
CA CYS A 57 4.31 2.02 4.41
C CYS A 57 4.88 1.18 3.26
N ILE A 58 5.31 -0.06 3.52
CA ILE A 58 5.76 -0.99 2.47
C ILE A 58 4.60 -1.33 1.53
N MET A 59 3.44 -1.69 2.09
CA MET A 59 2.24 -2.02 1.31
C MET A 59 1.72 -0.82 0.50
N LEU A 60 1.76 0.37 1.10
CA LEU A 60 1.40 1.62 0.45
C LEU A 60 2.32 1.91 -0.73
N THR A 61 3.62 1.65 -0.58
CA THR A 61 4.60 1.84 -1.64
C THR A 61 4.31 0.90 -2.81
N ASP A 62 4.02 -0.38 -2.54
CA ASP A 62 3.60 -1.36 -3.55
C ASP A 62 2.33 -0.91 -4.28
N ALA A 63 1.31 -0.48 -3.54
CA ALA A 63 0.05 0.01 -4.12
C ALA A 63 0.25 1.27 -4.97
N LEU A 64 1.04 2.24 -4.49
CA LEU A 64 1.31 3.47 -5.22
C LEU A 64 2.17 3.23 -6.46
N ALA A 65 3.15 2.32 -6.41
CA ALA A 65 3.96 1.95 -7.56
C ALA A 65 3.11 1.31 -8.67
N LEU A 66 2.08 0.55 -8.28
CA LEU A 66 1.13 -0.07 -9.20
C LEU A 66 0.20 0.95 -9.87
N VAL A 67 -0.37 1.86 -9.08
CA VAL A 67 -1.36 2.85 -9.58
C VAL A 67 -0.70 4.02 -10.31
N TYR A 68 0.49 4.43 -9.87
CA TYR A 68 1.25 5.55 -10.44
C TYR A 68 2.63 5.07 -10.92
N PRO A 69 2.69 4.26 -11.99
CA PRO A 69 3.96 3.76 -12.50
C PRO A 69 4.82 4.92 -13.01
N GLN A 70 6.13 4.86 -12.74
CA GLN A 70 7.09 5.91 -13.15
C GLN A 70 7.27 5.99 -14.67
N VAL A 71 7.03 4.88 -15.37
CA VAL A 71 7.02 4.79 -16.83
C VAL A 71 5.62 4.37 -17.25
N LEU A 72 4.89 5.28 -17.87
CA LEU A 72 3.56 4.97 -18.40
C LEU A 72 3.73 4.13 -19.68
N PRO A 73 3.21 2.88 -19.74
CA PRO A 73 3.22 2.13 -21.00
C PRO A 73 2.29 2.83 -22.00
N THR A 74 2.81 3.11 -23.20
CA THR A 74 2.10 3.84 -24.27
C THR A 74 0.90 3.07 -24.85
N VAL A 75 0.90 1.74 -24.76
CA VAL A 75 -0.22 0.85 -25.13
C VAL A 75 -0.14 -0.39 -24.25
N ARG A 76 -1.25 -0.76 -23.59
CA ARG A 76 -1.33 -1.99 -22.78
C ARG A 76 -1.80 -3.15 -23.64
N VAL A 77 -1.04 -4.24 -23.64
CA VAL A 77 -1.38 -5.50 -24.32
C VAL A 77 -2.23 -6.36 -23.36
N PRO A 78 -3.19 -7.19 -23.83
CA PRO A 78 -4.02 -8.01 -22.94
C PRO A 78 -3.26 -8.87 -21.91
N GLU A 79 -2.08 -9.38 -22.27
CA GLU A 79 -1.20 -10.13 -21.35
C GLU A 79 -0.68 -9.26 -20.19
N GLN A 80 -0.37 -7.99 -20.46
CA GLN A 80 0.06 -7.04 -19.42
C GLN A 80 -1.09 -6.70 -18.47
N CYS A 81 -2.32 -6.61 -18.98
CA CYS A 81 -3.51 -6.41 -18.15
C CYS A 81 -3.74 -7.58 -17.18
N LEU A 82 -3.52 -8.82 -17.63
CA LEU A 82 -3.60 -10.00 -16.76
C LEU A 82 -2.55 -9.98 -15.65
N LEU A 83 -1.30 -9.63 -15.98
CA LEU A 83 -0.23 -9.51 -14.99
C LEU A 83 -0.52 -8.40 -13.96
N LEU A 84 -1.05 -7.26 -14.41
CA LEU A 84 -1.47 -6.17 -13.54
C LEU A 84 -2.62 -6.60 -12.61
N ALA A 85 -3.60 -7.34 -13.10
CA ALA A 85 -4.71 -7.86 -12.28
C ALA A 85 -4.21 -8.82 -11.19
N LEU A 86 -3.28 -9.71 -11.53
CA LEU A 86 -2.64 -10.60 -10.55
C LEU A 86 -1.87 -9.81 -9.49
N GLU A 87 -1.16 -8.76 -9.89
CA GLU A 87 -0.40 -7.92 -8.98
C GLU A 87 -1.32 -7.10 -8.05
N VAL A 88 -2.44 -6.57 -8.56
CA VAL A 88 -3.48 -5.95 -7.73
C VAL A 88 -3.99 -6.94 -6.69
N GLN A 89 -4.30 -8.17 -7.10
CA GLN A 89 -4.78 -9.20 -6.18
C GLN A 89 -3.72 -9.56 -5.12
N ARG A 90 -2.44 -9.62 -5.50
CA ARG A 90 -1.32 -9.82 -4.57
C ARG A 90 -1.24 -8.70 -3.53
N VAL A 91 -1.25 -7.45 -3.97
CA VAL A 91 -1.17 -6.27 -3.08
C VAL A 91 -2.39 -6.23 -2.16
N ARG A 92 -3.59 -6.50 -2.69
CA ARG A 92 -4.83 -6.55 -1.89
C ARG A 92 -4.79 -7.64 -0.83
N GLY A 93 -4.41 -8.87 -1.19
CA GLY A 93 -4.31 -9.97 -0.25
C GLY A 93 -3.27 -9.71 0.84
N SER A 94 -2.15 -9.09 0.46
CA SER A 94 -1.11 -8.69 1.40
C SER A 94 -1.64 -7.62 2.38
N LEU A 95 -2.37 -6.62 1.88
CA LEU A 95 -2.95 -5.54 2.69
C LEU A 95 -4.01 -6.07 3.68
N ASP A 96 -4.85 -7.00 3.25
CA ASP A 96 -5.86 -7.66 4.10
C ASP A 96 -5.23 -8.53 5.19
N ALA A 97 -4.15 -9.26 4.84
CA ALA A 97 -3.38 -10.05 5.80
C ALA A 97 -2.72 -9.16 6.86
N TRP A 98 -2.11 -8.04 6.43
CA TRP A 98 -1.54 -7.04 7.34
C TRP A 98 -2.60 -6.47 8.28
N TYR A 99 -3.79 -6.12 7.78
CA TYR A 99 -4.85 -5.55 8.61
C TYR A 99 -5.33 -6.53 9.68
N SER A 100 -5.49 -7.80 9.30
CA SER A 100 -5.86 -8.87 10.23
C SER A 100 -4.78 -9.10 11.29
N GLY A 101 -3.50 -9.10 10.89
CA GLY A 101 -2.36 -9.16 11.81
C GLY A 101 -2.34 -7.99 12.78
N MET A 102 -2.51 -6.77 12.30
CA MET A 102 -2.53 -5.58 13.15
C MET A 102 -3.71 -5.60 14.12
N GLN A 103 -4.90 -5.99 13.67
CA GLN A 103 -6.05 -6.16 14.57
C GLN A 103 -5.78 -7.19 15.66
N TYR A 104 -5.14 -8.31 15.31
CA TYR A 104 -4.72 -9.32 16.28
C TYR A 104 -3.74 -8.76 17.31
N HIS A 105 -2.67 -8.08 16.88
CA HIS A 105 -1.69 -7.47 17.80
C HIS A 105 -2.33 -6.42 18.72
N MET A 106 -3.27 -5.63 18.20
CA MET A 106 -3.98 -4.62 18.99
C MET A 106 -5.00 -5.26 19.94
N SER A 107 -5.57 -6.43 19.60
CA SER A 107 -6.56 -7.12 20.46
C SER A 107 -5.98 -7.61 21.79
N VAL A 108 -4.66 -7.84 21.84
CA VAL A 108 -3.93 -8.24 23.05
C VAL A 108 -4.02 -7.18 24.16
N PHE A 109 -4.19 -5.91 23.77
CA PHE A 109 -4.29 -4.81 24.73
C PHE A 109 -5.74 -4.60 25.19
N PRO A 110 -5.98 -4.39 26.48
CA PRO A 110 -7.31 -4.04 26.97
C PRO A 110 -7.78 -2.69 26.39
N VAL A 111 -9.10 -2.56 26.27
CA VAL A 111 -9.75 -1.42 25.58
C VAL A 111 -9.35 -0.08 26.19
N TYR A 112 -9.22 0.01 27.51
CA TYR A 112 -8.85 1.27 28.17
C TYR A 112 -7.43 1.75 27.83
N GLN A 113 -6.50 0.85 27.53
CA GLN A 113 -5.14 1.22 27.09
C GLN A 113 -5.12 1.63 25.60
N ARG A 114 -5.91 0.95 24.77
CA ARG A 114 -6.08 1.31 23.34
C ARG A 114 -6.76 2.66 23.14
N SER A 115 -7.71 2.98 24.02
CA SER A 115 -8.44 4.25 24.01
C SER A 115 -7.66 5.40 24.67
N GLY A 116 -6.42 5.14 25.14
CA GLY A 116 -5.52 6.18 25.62
C GLY A 116 -5.08 7.13 24.49
N GLY A 117 -5.00 8.43 24.78
CA GLY A 117 -4.97 9.52 23.79
C GLY A 117 -4.09 9.32 22.55
N PRO A 118 -2.76 9.14 22.67
CA PRO A 118 -1.89 8.91 21.52
C PRO A 118 -2.21 7.62 20.74
N ALA A 119 -2.49 6.52 21.44
CA ALA A 119 -2.69 5.21 20.83
C ALA A 119 -3.90 5.18 19.90
N ILE A 120 -5.03 5.75 20.33
CA ILE A 120 -6.24 5.84 19.50
C ILE A 120 -6.01 6.70 18.26
N LEU A 121 -5.24 7.79 18.38
CA LEU A 121 -4.94 8.67 17.25
C LEU A 121 -4.15 7.94 16.17
N PHE A 122 -3.07 7.25 16.55
CA PHE A 122 -2.27 6.51 15.57
C PHE A 122 -2.99 5.27 15.03
N GLN A 123 -3.80 4.58 15.84
CA GLN A 123 -4.64 3.48 15.36
C GLN A 123 -5.66 3.97 14.32
N ASN A 124 -6.29 5.12 14.54
CA ASN A 124 -7.20 5.71 13.57
C ASN A 124 -6.46 6.12 12.29
N LEU A 125 -5.26 6.68 12.42
CA LEU A 125 -4.42 7.04 11.27
C LEU A 125 -4.10 5.81 10.40
N LEU A 126 -3.70 4.71 11.02
CA LEU A 126 -3.47 3.42 10.36
C LEU A 126 -4.71 2.93 9.61
N GLN A 127 -5.89 3.02 10.22
CA GLN A 127 -7.16 2.64 9.58
C GLN A 127 -7.49 3.54 8.39
N ILE A 128 -7.27 4.85 8.52
CA ILE A 128 -7.48 5.81 7.42
C ILE A 128 -6.62 5.40 6.22
N TYR A 129 -5.31 5.20 6.42
CA TYR A 129 -4.42 4.80 5.33
C TYR A 129 -4.81 3.46 4.71
N PHE A 130 -5.16 2.46 5.53
CA PHE A 130 -5.67 1.18 5.04
C PHE A 130 -6.90 1.35 4.14
N HIS A 131 -7.93 2.04 4.62
CA HIS A 131 -9.16 2.23 3.87
C HIS A 131 -8.96 3.08 2.61
N SER A 132 -8.16 4.14 2.68
CA SER A 132 -7.79 4.94 1.52
C SER A 132 -7.08 4.11 0.45
N THR A 133 -6.21 3.18 0.85
CA THR A 133 -5.51 2.29 -0.08
C THR A 133 -6.45 1.29 -0.74
N ARG A 134 -7.40 0.74 0.02
CA ARG A 134 -8.43 -0.13 -0.55
C ARG A 134 -9.29 0.59 -1.59
N ILE A 135 -9.68 1.85 -1.30
CA ILE A 135 -10.41 2.69 -2.25
C ILE A 135 -9.56 2.97 -3.49
N LEU A 136 -8.27 3.29 -3.30
CA LEU A 136 -7.33 3.52 -4.40
C LEU A 136 -7.21 2.29 -5.32
N LEU A 137 -7.03 1.10 -4.74
CA LEU A 137 -6.95 -0.16 -5.50
C LEU A 137 -8.25 -0.48 -6.24
N ALA A 138 -9.40 -0.29 -5.59
CA ALA A 138 -10.70 -0.51 -6.23
C ALA A 138 -10.92 0.46 -7.41
N ASN A 139 -10.54 1.73 -7.24
CA ASN A 139 -10.59 2.71 -8.33
C ASN A 139 -9.66 2.30 -9.49
N TYR A 140 -8.48 1.76 -9.19
CA TYR A 140 -7.55 1.28 -10.19
C TYR A 140 -8.07 0.04 -10.93
N GLU A 141 -8.72 -0.92 -10.23
CA GLU A 141 -9.40 -2.06 -10.85
C GLU A 141 -10.46 -1.60 -11.87
N ILE A 142 -11.31 -0.63 -11.49
CA ILE A 142 -12.32 -0.05 -12.39
C ILE A 142 -11.65 0.60 -13.61
N GLN A 143 -10.56 1.35 -13.42
CA GLN A 143 -9.83 1.96 -14.53
C GLN A 143 -9.28 0.91 -15.50
N MET A 144 -8.71 -0.18 -14.98
CA MET A 144 -8.22 -1.28 -15.82
C MET A 144 -9.34 -1.96 -16.62
N GLU A 145 -10.52 -2.18 -16.03
CA GLU A 145 -11.66 -2.77 -16.72
C GLU A 145 -12.16 -1.88 -17.87
N VAL A 146 -12.21 -0.57 -17.64
CA VAL A 146 -12.58 0.42 -18.68
C VAL A 146 -11.55 0.44 -19.80
N GLU A 147 -10.25 0.47 -19.48
CA GLU A 147 -9.18 0.40 -20.48
C GLU A 147 -9.27 -0.89 -21.31
N PHE A 148 -9.53 -2.03 -20.66
CA PHE A 148 -9.69 -3.31 -21.35
C PHE A 148 -10.87 -3.32 -22.32
N CYS A 149 -12.02 -2.75 -21.91
CA CYS A 149 -13.19 -2.62 -22.78
C CYS A 149 -12.89 -1.76 -24.02
N LEU A 150 -12.15 -0.66 -23.86
CA LEU A 150 -11.75 0.20 -24.97
C LEU A 150 -10.82 -0.52 -25.96
N ILE A 151 -9.86 -1.30 -25.45
CA ILE A 151 -8.95 -2.11 -26.29
C ILE A 151 -9.74 -3.14 -27.12
N GLN A 152 -10.72 -3.81 -26.51
CA GLN A 152 -11.56 -4.78 -27.22
C GLN A 152 -12.36 -4.11 -28.35
N ILE A 153 -12.96 -2.94 -28.10
CA ILE A 153 -13.70 -2.19 -29.12
C ILE A 153 -12.80 -1.78 -30.30
N GLN A 154 -11.61 -1.22 -30.02
CA GLN A 154 -10.65 -0.85 -31.06
C GLN A 154 -10.17 -2.04 -31.90
N SER A 155 -10.01 -3.21 -31.27
CA SER A 155 -9.66 -4.46 -31.99
C SER A 155 -10.77 -4.92 -32.94
N GLN A 156 -12.05 -4.79 -32.55
CA GLN A 156 -13.17 -5.15 -33.42
C GLN A 156 -13.37 -4.15 -34.57
N GLU A 157 -13.14 -2.86 -34.34
CA GLU A 157 -13.20 -1.83 -35.39
C GLU A 157 -12.10 -2.00 -36.44
N SER A 158 -10.90 -2.39 -36.02
CA SER A 158 -9.79 -2.65 -36.95
C SER A 158 -9.98 -3.93 -37.75
N ILE A 159 -10.55 -4.99 -37.16
CA ILE A 159 -10.93 -6.21 -37.88
C ILE A 159 -12.04 -5.94 -38.90
N SER A 160 -13.06 -5.17 -38.54
CA SER A 160 -14.18 -4.84 -39.44
C SER A 160 -13.76 -3.93 -40.60
N ARG A 161 -12.86 -2.97 -40.38
CA ARG A 161 -12.23 -2.18 -41.46
C ARG A 161 -11.41 -3.03 -42.43
N ASN A 162 -10.54 -3.90 -41.94
CA ASN A 162 -9.74 -4.77 -42.82
C ASN A 162 -10.60 -5.76 -43.63
N SER A 163 -11.78 -6.11 -43.11
CA SER A 163 -12.73 -6.98 -43.81
C SER A 163 -13.47 -6.28 -44.96
N THR A 164 -13.60 -4.95 -44.91
CA THR A 164 -14.28 -4.14 -45.93
C THR A 164 -13.35 -3.68 -47.06
N GLU A 165 -12.03 -3.64 -46.84
CA GLU A 165 -11.04 -3.32 -47.88
C GLU A 165 -10.63 -4.51 -48.76
N LEU A 166 -11.08 -5.73 -48.43
CA LEU A 166 -10.79 -6.97 -49.17
C LEU A 166 -11.93 -7.41 -50.12
N GLN A 167 -12.98 -6.59 -50.29
CA GLN A 167 -14.07 -6.79 -51.25
C GLN A 167 -14.03 -5.72 -52.35
#